data_AF-A0A0B8NS59-F1
#
_entry.id   AF-A0A0B8NS59-F1
#
_cell.length_a   1.000
_cell.length_b   1.000
_cell.length_c   1.000
_cell.angle_alpha   90.00
_cell.angle_beta   90.00
_cell.angle_gamma   90.00
#
_symmetry.space_group_name_H-M   'P 1'
#
loop_
_entity.id
_entity.type
_entity.pdbx_description
1 polymer ?
#
loop_
_entity_poly.entity_id
_entity_poly.type
_entity_poly.pdbx_seq_one_letter_code
_entity_poly.pdbx_strand_id
1 'polypeptide(L)'
;MEKFSEALQVHAWDEEVGYFSYVTHDERGNPTGPLRHTDGTNYNMGLDGVMPLMAGTCSEEQQAQFLERLQSQDNFWTDIGITSVDKSAPYYKADGYWNGAVWMPHQWFFWKTALDLGEVELAHKIASTALNLWKKEVENSYYCFEHFIVESQRGAGWHQFGGYLHLWWRGTRRITS
;
A
#
# COMPACT_ATOMS: atom_id res chain seq x y z
N MET A 1 5.78 19.51 -11.93
CA MET A 1 5.98 18.31 -11.08
C MET A 1 7.04 18.57 -10.02
N GLU A 2 8.21 19.14 -10.38
CA GLU A 2 9.32 19.40 -9.45
C GLU A 2 8.95 20.08 -8.12
N LYS A 3 8.12 21.13 -8.12
CA LYS A 3 7.72 21.84 -6.89
C LYS A 3 7.02 20.96 -5.83
N PHE A 4 6.22 19.99 -6.26
CA PHE A 4 5.51 19.11 -5.33
C PHE A 4 6.41 17.97 -4.84
N SER A 5 7.26 17.44 -5.72
CA SER A 5 8.27 16.43 -5.37
C SER A 5 9.27 17.01 -4.35
N GLU A 6 9.74 18.23 -4.58
CA GLU A 6 10.63 18.94 -3.65
C GLU A 6 9.95 19.18 -2.29
N ALA A 7 8.70 19.65 -2.29
CA ALA A 7 7.96 19.86 -1.05
C ALA A 7 7.78 18.55 -0.24
N LEU A 8 7.54 17.41 -0.90
CA LEU A 8 7.49 16.11 -0.23
C LEU A 8 8.83 15.76 0.42
N GLN A 9 9.93 15.95 -0.30
CA GLN A 9 11.27 15.65 0.21
C GLN A 9 11.65 16.57 1.38
N VAL A 10 11.32 17.86 1.31
CA VAL A 10 11.72 18.84 2.33
C VAL A 10 10.83 18.77 3.58
N HIS A 11 9.53 18.51 3.42
CA HIS A 11 8.58 18.68 4.53
C HIS A 11 7.97 17.37 5.03
N ALA A 12 7.91 16.32 4.20
CA ALA A 12 7.23 15.08 4.55
C ALA A 12 8.19 13.91 4.82
N TRP A 13 9.38 13.88 4.23
CA TRP A 13 10.35 12.81 4.49
C TRP A 13 10.81 12.80 5.95
N ASP A 14 10.55 11.71 6.66
CA ASP A 14 10.95 11.48 8.04
C ASP A 14 12.05 10.42 8.06
N GLU A 15 13.30 10.90 8.00
CA GLU A 15 14.50 10.09 7.87
C GLU A 15 14.70 9.12 9.05
N GLU A 16 14.27 9.50 10.26
CA GLU A 16 14.40 8.68 11.47
C GLU A 16 13.61 7.36 11.34
N VAL A 17 12.44 7.41 10.70
CA VAL A 17 11.51 6.27 10.57
C VAL A 17 11.59 5.64 9.18
N GLY A 18 12.04 6.39 8.17
CA GLY A 18 12.11 5.96 6.78
C GLY A 18 10.75 5.92 6.10
N TYR A 19 9.91 6.93 6.32
CA TYR A 19 8.59 7.08 5.69
C TYR A 19 8.33 8.54 5.30
N PHE A 20 7.45 8.73 4.31
CA PHE A 20 6.82 10.04 4.12
C PHE A 20 5.68 10.22 5.13
N SER A 21 5.62 11.39 5.74
CA SER A 21 4.73 11.73 6.84
C SER A 21 3.56 12.57 6.38
N TYR A 22 2.46 12.49 7.11
CA TYR A 22 1.54 13.62 7.17
C TYR A 22 2.24 14.80 7.84
N VAL A 23 2.04 16.01 7.32
CA VAL A 23 2.70 17.23 7.81
C VAL A 23 1.70 18.08 8.58
N THR A 24 2.04 18.42 9.82
CA THR A 24 1.28 19.38 10.63
C THR A 24 1.66 20.80 10.23
N HIS A 25 0.72 21.74 10.43
CA HIS A 25 0.91 23.13 10.05
C HIS A 25 0.54 24.07 11.20
N ASP A 26 1.21 25.22 11.29
CA ASP A 26 0.84 26.29 12.22
C ASP A 26 -0.41 27.05 11.73
N GLU A 27 -0.89 28.01 12.53
CA GLU A 27 -2.04 28.85 12.18
C GLU A 27 -1.85 29.68 10.90
N ARG A 28 -0.60 29.85 10.44
CA ARG A 28 -0.24 30.57 9.21
C ARG A 28 -0.07 29.64 8.01
N GLY A 29 -0.23 28.33 8.21
CA GLY A 29 -0.06 27.31 7.18
C GLY A 29 1.41 26.94 6.89
N ASN A 30 2.35 27.27 7.76
CA ASN A 30 3.73 26.79 7.62
C ASN A 30 3.87 25.37 8.15
N PRO A 31 4.64 24.48 7.51
CA PRO A 31 4.87 23.13 7.99
C PRO A 31 5.66 23.15 9.29
N THR A 32 5.19 22.41 10.30
CA THR A 32 5.80 22.37 11.65
C THR A 32 6.45 21.03 11.96
N GLY A 33 6.17 19.98 11.18
CA GLY A 33 6.83 18.69 11.29
C GLY A 33 5.91 17.52 10.97
N PRO A 34 6.38 16.28 11.20
CA PRO A 34 5.59 15.08 10.99
C PRO A 34 4.47 14.94 12.04
N LEU A 35 3.30 14.51 11.60
CA LEU A 35 2.24 14.07 12.49
C LEU A 35 2.66 12.76 13.17
N ARG A 36 2.76 12.81 14.49
CA ARG A 36 3.14 11.66 15.32
C ARG A 36 1.90 11.01 15.96
N HIS A 37 1.96 9.71 16.14
CA HIS A 37 1.04 8.96 16.98
C HIS A 37 1.30 9.27 18.47
N THR A 38 0.43 8.80 19.37
CA THR A 38 0.51 9.11 20.81
C THR A 38 1.81 8.62 21.47
N ASP A 39 2.48 7.64 20.89
CA ASP A 39 3.78 7.11 21.35
C ASP A 39 4.99 7.70 20.61
N GLY A 40 4.78 8.71 19.77
CA GLY A 40 5.83 9.38 19.01
C GLY A 40 6.17 8.72 17.67
N THR A 41 5.57 7.57 17.34
CA THR A 41 5.77 6.94 16.02
C THR A 41 5.22 7.79 14.89
N ASN A 42 5.74 7.63 13.68
CA ASN A 42 5.18 8.29 12.50
C ASN A 42 3.73 7.80 12.26
N TYR A 43 2.78 8.73 12.13
CA TYR A 43 1.37 8.36 11.94
C TYR A 43 1.00 8.01 10.50
N ASN A 44 1.99 7.99 9.60
CA ASN A 44 1.82 7.66 8.19
C ASN A 44 2.68 6.46 7.75
N MET A 45 2.84 5.45 8.62
CA MET A 45 3.40 4.14 8.23
C MET A 45 2.36 3.30 7.47
N GLY A 46 1.49 3.96 6.71
CA GLY A 46 0.48 3.36 5.84
C GLY A 46 0.89 3.45 4.38
N LEU A 47 0.02 2.96 3.49
CA LEU A 47 0.25 3.03 2.05
C LEU A 47 0.46 4.46 1.56
N ASP A 48 -0.18 5.45 2.19
CA ASP A 48 -0.01 6.89 1.88
C ASP A 48 1.45 7.35 2.06
N GLY A 49 2.15 6.86 3.08
CA GLY A 49 3.56 7.14 3.31
C GLY A 49 4.50 6.44 2.32
N VAL A 50 4.01 5.47 1.57
CA VAL A 50 4.75 4.72 0.53
C VAL A 50 4.39 5.20 -0.88
N MET A 51 3.23 5.84 -1.07
CA MET A 51 2.74 6.30 -2.39
C MET A 51 3.70 7.19 -3.20
N PRO A 52 4.62 7.98 -2.59
CA PRO A 52 5.69 8.65 -3.34
C PRO A 52 6.53 7.73 -4.23
N LEU A 53 6.63 6.44 -3.88
CA LEU A 53 7.24 5.41 -4.73
C LEU A 53 6.53 5.31 -6.09
N MET A 54 5.20 5.32 -6.08
CA MET A 54 4.36 5.19 -7.29
C MET A 54 4.36 6.48 -8.12
N ALA A 55 4.53 7.62 -7.44
CA ALA A 55 4.66 8.91 -8.10
C ALA A 55 6.05 9.13 -8.75
N GLY A 56 7.00 8.22 -8.51
CA GLY A 56 8.38 8.35 -9.01
C GLY A 56 9.14 9.51 -8.37
N THR A 57 8.81 9.88 -7.14
CA THR A 57 9.41 11.02 -6.43
C THR A 57 10.47 10.63 -5.41
N CYS A 58 10.66 9.33 -5.17
CA CYS A 58 11.66 8.80 -4.25
C CYS A 58 13.07 8.90 -4.81
N SER A 59 14.06 9.02 -3.94
CA SER A 59 15.47 8.72 -4.26
C SER A 59 15.65 7.21 -4.45
N GLU A 60 16.79 6.79 -5.02
CA GLU A 60 17.13 5.37 -5.19
C GLU A 60 17.16 4.63 -3.83
N GLU A 61 17.67 5.26 -2.78
CA GLU A 61 17.71 4.70 -1.42
C GLU A 61 16.30 4.53 -0.84
N GLN A 62 15.46 5.57 -0.95
CA GLN A 62 14.05 5.50 -0.50
C GLN A 62 13.28 4.42 -1.26
N GLN A 63 13.51 4.31 -2.57
CA GLN A 63 12.90 3.27 -3.40
C GLN A 63 13.31 1.88 -2.93
N ALA A 64 14.62 1.62 -2.75
CA ALA A 64 15.11 0.33 -2.29
C ALA A 64 14.51 -0.03 -0.92
N GLN A 65 14.45 0.92 0.00
CA GLN A 65 13.86 0.74 1.33
C GLN A 65 12.38 0.36 1.25
N PHE A 66 11.58 1.04 0.42
CA PHE A 66 10.16 0.70 0.28
C PHE A 66 9.94 -0.64 -0.40
N LEU A 67 10.73 -0.98 -1.42
CA LEU A 67 10.65 -2.29 -2.08
C LEU A 67 10.97 -3.44 -1.12
N GLU A 68 11.92 -3.26 -0.21
CA GLU A 68 12.23 -4.21 0.85
C GLU A 68 11.04 -4.36 1.82
N ARG A 69 10.52 -3.25 2.35
CA ARG A 69 9.39 -3.25 3.30
C ARG A 69 8.11 -3.83 2.70
N LEU A 70 7.81 -3.54 1.44
CA LEU A 70 6.65 -4.10 0.74
C LEU A 70 6.72 -5.63 0.61
N GLN A 71 7.93 -6.20 0.65
CA GLN A 71 8.17 -7.64 0.55
C GLN A 71 8.32 -8.34 1.91
N SER A 72 8.57 -7.57 2.96
CA SER A 72 8.84 -8.03 4.32
C SER A 72 7.57 -8.54 5.01
N GLN A 73 7.68 -9.73 5.61
CA GLN A 73 6.67 -10.30 6.51
C GLN A 73 6.61 -9.58 7.87
N ASP A 74 7.57 -8.72 8.19
CA ASP A 74 7.54 -7.92 9.42
C ASP A 74 6.87 -6.56 9.17
N ASN A 75 6.76 -6.15 7.90
CA ASN A 75 6.17 -4.87 7.49
C ASN A 75 4.84 -5.06 6.77
N PHE A 76 4.78 -4.93 5.45
CA PHE A 76 3.48 -4.90 4.74
C PHE A 76 3.01 -6.26 4.22
N TRP A 77 3.93 -7.20 3.96
CA TRP A 77 3.56 -8.42 3.28
C TRP A 77 2.81 -9.38 4.21
N THR A 78 1.73 -9.96 3.73
CA THR A 78 0.98 -11.05 4.39
C THR A 78 0.71 -12.18 3.41
N ASP A 79 0.17 -13.29 3.90
CA ASP A 79 -0.26 -14.42 3.06
C ASP A 79 -1.33 -14.05 2.01
N ILE A 80 -2.03 -12.94 2.23
CA ILE A 80 -3.11 -12.47 1.35
C ILE A 80 -2.78 -11.17 0.60
N GLY A 81 -1.57 -10.61 0.76
CA GLY A 81 -1.11 -9.43 0.02
C GLY A 81 -0.54 -8.33 0.92
N ILE A 82 -0.39 -7.14 0.35
CA ILE A 82 0.15 -5.93 1.00
C ILE A 82 -0.94 -5.28 1.85
N THR A 83 -0.69 -5.12 3.15
CA THR A 83 -1.62 -4.48 4.11
C THR A 83 -1.70 -2.97 3.93
N SER A 84 -2.77 -2.36 4.42
CA SER A 84 -2.94 -0.89 4.41
C SER A 84 -1.95 -0.14 5.31
N VAL A 85 -1.39 -0.82 6.32
CA VAL A 85 -0.46 -0.27 7.31
C VAL A 85 0.67 -1.26 7.58
N ASP A 86 1.88 -0.74 7.77
CA ASP A 86 3.05 -1.48 8.23
C ASP A 86 2.72 -2.21 9.54
N LYS A 87 2.92 -3.53 9.57
CA LYS A 87 2.61 -4.36 10.74
C LYS A 87 3.42 -3.99 11.98
N SER A 88 4.55 -3.31 11.84
CA SER A 88 5.33 -2.81 12.97
C SER A 88 4.73 -1.55 13.60
N ALA A 89 3.75 -0.91 12.95
CA ALA A 89 3.13 0.30 13.48
C ALA A 89 2.18 -0.04 14.65
N PRO A 90 2.17 0.78 15.72
CA PRO A 90 1.38 0.50 16.93
C PRO A 90 -0.13 0.55 16.72
N TYR A 91 -0.58 1.19 15.63
CA TYR A 91 -1.99 1.29 15.23
C TYR A 91 -2.42 0.23 14.20
N TYR A 92 -1.54 -0.69 13.82
CA TYR A 92 -1.90 -1.84 12.98
C TYR A 92 -2.87 -2.78 13.71
N LYS A 93 -3.87 -3.27 12.99
CA LYS A 93 -4.81 -4.29 13.45
C LYS A 93 -5.09 -5.32 12.36
N ALA A 94 -4.85 -6.60 12.64
CA ALA A 94 -5.08 -7.68 11.67
C ALA A 94 -6.57 -7.86 11.29
N ASP A 95 -7.49 -7.41 12.15
CA ASP A 95 -8.94 -7.34 11.93
C ASP A 95 -9.42 -5.92 11.54
N GLY A 96 -8.48 -4.98 11.38
CA GLY A 96 -8.74 -3.58 11.07
C GLY A 96 -9.19 -3.34 9.64
N TYR A 97 -9.75 -2.15 9.39
CA TYR A 97 -10.19 -1.70 8.06
C TYR A 97 -9.04 -0.99 7.34
N TRP A 98 -8.96 0.34 7.38
CA TRP A 98 -7.84 1.11 6.83
C TRP A 98 -6.54 1.04 7.65
N ASN A 99 -6.57 0.36 8.79
CA ASN A 99 -5.41 0.18 9.66
C ASN A 99 -4.94 -1.29 9.70
N GLY A 100 -5.20 -2.06 8.64
CA GLY A 100 -4.60 -3.39 8.48
C GLY A 100 -5.16 -4.27 7.36
N ALA A 101 -6.38 -4.03 6.85
CA ALA A 101 -6.93 -4.83 5.76
C ALA A 101 -6.10 -4.73 4.47
N VAL A 102 -6.25 -5.75 3.62
CA VAL A 102 -5.74 -5.78 2.24
C VAL A 102 -6.80 -5.26 1.28
N TRP A 103 -6.41 -4.30 0.45
CA TRP A 103 -7.28 -3.64 -0.51
C TRP A 103 -6.85 -3.95 -1.94
N MET A 104 -7.76 -4.52 -2.74
CA MET A 104 -7.45 -4.95 -4.11
C MET A 104 -6.98 -3.80 -5.04
N PRO A 105 -7.54 -2.57 -4.96
CA PRO A 105 -7.03 -1.45 -5.75
C PRO A 105 -5.56 -1.15 -5.43
N HIS A 106 -5.17 -1.20 -4.16
CA HIS A 106 -3.79 -0.97 -3.74
C HIS A 106 -2.84 -2.05 -4.26
N GLN A 107 -3.26 -3.32 -4.28
CA GLN A 107 -2.46 -4.37 -4.89
C GLN A 107 -2.19 -4.08 -6.38
N TRP A 108 -3.17 -3.53 -7.10
CA TRP A 108 -2.98 -3.14 -8.50
C TRP A 108 -1.97 -2.01 -8.66
N PHE A 109 -2.03 -0.97 -7.83
CA PHE A 109 -1.09 0.15 -7.90
C PHE A 109 0.35 -0.30 -7.60
N PHE A 110 0.57 -1.13 -6.58
CA PHE A 110 1.91 -1.65 -6.28
C PHE A 110 2.39 -2.66 -7.32
N TRP A 111 1.50 -3.50 -7.87
CA TRP A 111 1.83 -4.35 -9.01
C TRP A 111 2.32 -3.53 -10.21
N LYS A 112 1.58 -2.47 -10.57
CA LYS A 112 1.92 -1.60 -11.69
C LYS A 112 3.24 -0.87 -11.45
N THR A 113 3.45 -0.40 -10.22
CA THR A 113 4.69 0.27 -9.80
C THR A 113 5.87 -0.67 -9.86
N ALA A 114 5.75 -1.91 -9.35
CA ALA A 114 6.79 -2.92 -9.46
C ALA A 114 7.17 -3.19 -10.93
N LEU A 115 6.19 -3.25 -11.85
CA LEU A 115 6.47 -3.35 -13.28
C LEU A 115 7.22 -2.13 -13.84
N ASP A 116 6.83 -0.91 -13.45
CA ASP A 116 7.51 0.31 -13.91
C ASP A 116 8.96 0.40 -13.43
N LEU A 117 9.25 -0.17 -12.26
CA LEU A 117 10.59 -0.23 -11.66
C LEU A 117 11.42 -1.43 -12.15
N GLY A 118 10.86 -2.32 -12.97
CA GLY A 118 11.55 -3.53 -13.43
C GLY A 118 11.60 -4.68 -12.40
N GLU A 119 10.84 -4.56 -11.31
CA GLU A 119 10.75 -5.55 -10.22
C GLU A 119 9.78 -6.68 -10.60
N VAL A 120 10.16 -7.49 -11.60
CA VAL A 120 9.30 -8.52 -12.22
C VAL A 120 8.83 -9.56 -11.20
N GLU A 121 9.72 -10.04 -10.33
CA GLU A 121 9.38 -11.06 -9.33
C GLU A 121 8.38 -10.53 -8.30
N LEU A 122 8.57 -9.29 -7.83
CA LEU A 122 7.64 -8.64 -6.93
C LEU A 122 6.27 -8.44 -7.60
N ALA A 123 6.25 -7.95 -8.85
CA ALA A 123 5.01 -7.80 -9.59
C ALA A 123 4.28 -9.14 -9.73
N HIS A 124 4.98 -10.21 -10.10
CA HIS A 124 4.38 -11.55 -10.21
C HIS A 124 3.84 -12.04 -8.86
N LYS A 125 4.58 -11.82 -7.77
CA LYS A 125 4.17 -12.18 -6.41
C LYS A 125 2.88 -11.46 -6.00
N ILE A 126 2.81 -10.14 -6.19
CA ILE A 126 1.61 -9.32 -5.89
C ILE A 126 0.40 -9.84 -6.68
N ALA A 127 0.56 -10.01 -8.00
CA ALA A 127 -0.52 -10.44 -8.86
C ALA A 127 -1.04 -11.83 -8.50
N SER A 128 -0.13 -12.79 -8.30
CA SER A 128 -0.50 -14.17 -7.96
C SER A 128 -1.22 -14.24 -6.61
N THR A 129 -0.71 -13.56 -5.59
CA THR A 129 -1.33 -13.54 -4.25
C THR A 129 -2.72 -12.91 -4.29
N ALA A 130 -2.87 -11.74 -4.91
CA ALA A 130 -4.14 -11.03 -4.99
C ALA A 130 -5.20 -11.81 -5.80
N LEU A 131 -4.81 -12.41 -6.94
CA LEU A 131 -5.71 -13.19 -7.78
C LEU A 131 -6.15 -14.49 -7.11
N ASN A 132 -5.24 -15.18 -6.42
CA ASN A 132 -5.56 -16.39 -5.67
C ASN A 132 -6.53 -16.10 -4.52
N LEU A 133 -6.31 -15.01 -3.77
CA LEU A 133 -7.23 -14.55 -2.72
C LEU A 133 -8.62 -14.26 -3.28
N TRP A 134 -8.68 -13.43 -4.32
CA TRP A 134 -9.96 -13.07 -4.94
C TRP A 134 -10.70 -14.29 -5.47
N LYS A 135 -10.01 -15.18 -6.20
CA LYS A 135 -10.60 -16.41 -6.74
C LYS A 135 -11.18 -17.27 -5.62
N LYS A 136 -10.41 -17.50 -4.55
CA LYS A 136 -10.85 -18.29 -3.39
C LYS A 136 -12.11 -17.72 -2.75
N GLU A 137 -12.20 -16.39 -2.59
CA GLU A 137 -13.39 -15.76 -2.00
C GLU A 137 -14.60 -15.81 -2.95
N VAL A 138 -14.41 -15.58 -4.25
CA VAL A 138 -15.49 -15.68 -5.23
C VAL A 138 -16.03 -17.10 -5.33
N GLU A 139 -15.15 -18.11 -5.37
CA GLU A 139 -15.57 -19.52 -5.42
C GLU A 139 -16.35 -19.93 -4.16
N ASN A 140 -16.04 -19.33 -3.02
CA ASN A 140 -16.70 -19.63 -1.76
C ASN A 140 -17.99 -18.84 -1.52
N SER A 141 -18.03 -17.56 -1.89
CA SER A 141 -19.11 -16.62 -1.52
C SER A 141 -19.98 -16.18 -2.69
N TYR A 142 -19.51 -16.36 -3.93
CA TYR A 142 -20.07 -15.77 -5.15
C TYR A 142 -20.05 -14.23 -5.19
N TYR A 143 -19.26 -13.59 -4.32
CA TYR A 143 -19.19 -12.13 -4.19
C TYR A 143 -17.81 -11.55 -4.49
N CYS A 144 -17.79 -10.26 -4.86
CA CYS A 144 -16.57 -9.47 -5.05
C CYS A 144 -16.53 -8.36 -4.00
N PHE A 145 -15.71 -8.57 -2.96
CA PHE A 145 -15.55 -7.63 -1.85
C PHE A 145 -14.55 -6.51 -2.14
N GLU A 146 -14.73 -5.38 -1.47
CA GLU A 146 -13.85 -4.21 -1.58
C GLU A 146 -12.48 -4.42 -0.90
N HIS A 147 -12.45 -5.13 0.22
CA HIS A 147 -11.25 -5.41 1.02
C HIS A 147 -11.32 -6.80 1.67
N PHE A 148 -10.18 -7.23 2.18
CA PHE A 148 -9.99 -8.54 2.82
C PHE A 148 -9.33 -8.37 4.18
N ILE A 149 -9.89 -9.04 5.19
CA ILE A 149 -9.36 -9.00 6.55
C ILE A 149 -8.17 -9.96 6.67
N VAL A 150 -7.05 -9.51 7.22
CA VAL A 150 -5.81 -10.32 7.32
C VAL A 150 -6.02 -11.52 8.24
N GLU A 151 -6.64 -11.31 9.41
CA GLU A 151 -6.84 -12.38 10.40
C GLU A 151 -7.72 -13.53 9.86
N SER A 152 -8.84 -13.20 9.22
CA SER A 152 -9.79 -14.21 8.73
C SER A 152 -9.53 -14.66 7.29
N GLN A 153 -8.75 -13.89 6.53
CA GLN A 153 -8.54 -14.05 5.09
C GLN A 153 -9.84 -14.02 4.27
N ARG A 154 -10.89 -13.38 4.80
CA ARG A 154 -12.21 -13.30 4.16
C ARG A 154 -12.47 -11.90 3.63
N GLY A 155 -13.24 -11.85 2.54
CA GLY A 155 -13.79 -10.61 2.01
C GLY A 155 -14.73 -9.94 3.02
N ALA A 156 -14.68 -8.62 3.10
CA ALA A 156 -15.52 -7.80 3.98
C ALA A 156 -15.91 -6.49 3.29
N GLY A 157 -16.87 -5.77 3.90
CA GLY A 157 -17.41 -4.54 3.36
C GLY A 157 -18.39 -4.76 2.20
N TRP A 158 -18.43 -3.82 1.25
CA TRP A 158 -19.32 -3.90 0.10
C TRP A 158 -18.94 -5.03 -0.87
N HIS A 159 -19.93 -5.84 -1.27
CA HIS A 159 -19.72 -7.12 -1.96
C HIS A 159 -20.18 -7.16 -3.43
N GLN A 160 -20.68 -6.02 -3.95
CA GLN A 160 -20.87 -5.77 -5.38
C GLN A 160 -19.79 -4.82 -5.91
N PHE A 161 -18.54 -5.03 -5.50
CA PHE A 161 -17.42 -4.15 -5.85
C PHE A 161 -16.79 -4.57 -7.19
N GLY A 162 -17.47 -4.25 -8.31
CA GLY A 162 -17.03 -4.61 -9.66
C GLY A 162 -16.05 -3.62 -10.34
N GLY A 163 -15.81 -2.45 -9.73
CA GLY A 163 -15.11 -1.33 -10.37
C GLY A 163 -13.65 -1.62 -10.74
N TYR A 164 -12.77 -1.73 -9.73
CA TYR A 164 -11.33 -1.87 -9.94
C TYR A 164 -10.89 -3.29 -10.31
N LEU A 165 -11.72 -4.30 -10.02
CA LEU A 165 -11.43 -5.69 -10.40
C LEU A 165 -11.53 -5.93 -11.91
N HIS A 166 -12.31 -5.11 -12.63
CA HIS A 166 -12.39 -5.19 -14.09
C HIS A 166 -11.09 -4.74 -14.81
N LEU A 167 -10.26 -3.91 -14.17
CA LEU A 167 -8.94 -3.50 -14.70
C LEU A 167 -7.98 -4.69 -14.77
N TRP A 168 -8.09 -5.65 -13.84
CA TRP A 168 -7.25 -6.85 -13.80
C TRP A 168 -7.47 -7.77 -15.00
N TRP A 169 -8.73 -7.97 -15.42
CA TRP A 169 -9.03 -8.84 -16.57
C TRP A 169 -8.52 -8.30 -17.91
N ARG A 170 -8.48 -6.96 -18.07
CA ARG A 170 -7.96 -6.34 -19.30
C ARG A 170 -6.43 -6.26 -19.33
N GLY A 171 -5.76 -6.19 -18.17
CA GLY A 171 -4.30 -6.12 -18.07
C GLY A 171 -3.59 -7.45 -18.30
N THR A 172 -4.11 -8.56 -17.78
CA THR A 172 -3.44 -9.87 -17.82
C THR A 172 -3.50 -10.56 -19.18
N ARG A 173 -4.49 -10.27 -20.03
CA ARG A 173 -4.57 -10.80 -21.40
C ARG A 173 -3.45 -10.34 -22.35
N ARG A 174 -2.67 -9.31 -21.98
CA ARG A 174 -1.50 -8.85 -22.78
C ARG A 174 -0.17 -9.46 -22.33
N ILE A 175 -0.13 -10.13 -21.18
CA ILE A 175 1.12 -10.71 -20.64
C ILE A 175 1.25 -12.19 -21.00
N THR A 176 0.15 -12.83 -21.43
CA THR A 176 0.11 -14.25 -21.82
C THR A 176 -0.10 -14.48 -23.32
N SER A 177 0.16 -13.47 -24.17
CA SER A 177 0.06 -13.57 -25.63
C SER A 177 1.36 -13.19 -26.32
#